data_AF-A0AAW2FVM4-F1
#
_entry.id   AF-A0AAW2FVM4-F1
#
_cell.length_a   1.000
_cell.length_b   1.000
_cell.length_c   1.000
_cell.angle_alpha   90.00
_cell.angle_beta   90.00
_cell.angle_gamma   90.00
#
_symmetry.space_group_name_H-M   'P 1'
#
loop_
_entity.id
_entity.type
_entity.pdbx_description
1 polymer ?
#
loop_
_entity_poly.entity_id
_entity_poly.type
_entity_poly.pdbx_seq_one_letter_code
_entity_poly.pdbx_strand_id
1 'polypeptide(L)'
;MLYQLSAILAWTFILTLTSAWPSFRRRDVFDNSVDSPDGLIAHLRNFGNLLYRSPSNETGLKVAQWHKGMDVNPEELGEYAEGDILFPPSNGARNGLTAVSARWPNGVIPFVISPYFNAQQQRLIYDAMDDYHKYTCIRFKPYTGEESDYIRITAGNTGCWSSVGRIGGRQDINLQVPGCLTQKGTVVHELMHAVGFLHEHSRYERDEYVDILWNNIAQGVYFSC
;
A
#
# COMPACT_ATOMS: atom_id res chain seq x y z
N MET A 1 -85.23 14.35 17.63
CA MET A 1 -84.87 12.96 17.98
C MET A 1 -83.96 12.44 16.89
N LEU A 2 -82.81 11.88 17.29
CA LEU A 2 -81.96 10.92 16.55
C LEU A 2 -80.90 11.45 15.55
N TYR A 3 -79.68 11.38 16.08
CA TYR A 3 -78.39 10.91 15.54
C TYR A 3 -77.46 11.83 14.71
N GLN A 4 -76.23 11.84 15.25
CA GLN A 4 -74.98 12.42 14.79
C GLN A 4 -74.53 11.88 13.43
N LEU A 5 -73.65 12.64 12.75
CA LEU A 5 -72.28 12.19 12.45
C LEU A 5 -71.43 13.36 11.94
N SER A 6 -70.32 13.58 12.63
CA SER A 6 -69.26 14.54 12.34
C SER A 6 -68.42 14.09 11.14
N ALA A 7 -68.25 14.96 10.14
CA ALA A 7 -67.24 14.80 9.11
C ALA A 7 -66.15 15.86 9.30
N ILE A 8 -64.97 15.40 9.71
CA ILE A 8 -63.76 16.17 9.95
C ILE A 8 -63.12 16.51 8.59
N LEU A 9 -62.82 17.80 8.41
CA LEU A 9 -62.07 18.36 7.27
C LEU A 9 -60.63 17.82 7.28
N ALA A 10 -60.27 17.01 6.29
CA ALA A 10 -58.89 16.65 6.01
C ALA A 10 -58.33 17.61 4.93
N TRP A 11 -57.58 18.62 5.35
CA TRP A 11 -56.73 19.41 4.45
C TRP A 11 -55.41 18.66 4.28
N THR A 12 -55.18 18.11 3.09
CA THR A 12 -53.87 17.56 2.70
C THR A 12 -52.89 18.69 2.45
N PHE A 13 -52.00 18.95 3.41
CA PHE A 13 -50.83 19.79 3.22
C PHE A 13 -49.70 18.91 2.65
N ILE A 14 -49.44 19.03 1.34
CA ILE A 14 -48.26 18.44 0.72
C ILE A 14 -47.08 19.39 0.98
N LEU A 15 -46.27 19.06 1.99
CA LEU A 15 -44.97 19.70 2.20
C LEU A 15 -43.93 18.98 1.35
N THR A 16 -43.68 19.46 0.13
CA THR A 16 -42.46 19.15 -0.61
C THR A 16 -41.31 19.96 0.00
N LEU A 17 -40.65 19.41 1.01
CA LEU A 17 -39.33 19.86 1.43
C LEU A 17 -38.31 19.39 0.38
N THR A 18 -38.15 20.15 -0.70
CA THR A 18 -36.95 20.03 -1.53
C THR A 18 -35.82 20.73 -0.77
N SER A 19 -35.09 19.98 0.04
CA SER A 19 -33.78 20.42 0.51
C SER A 19 -32.86 20.45 -0.71
N ALA A 20 -32.74 21.64 -1.31
CA ALA A 20 -31.72 21.93 -2.29
C ALA A 20 -30.36 21.96 -1.57
N TRP A 21 -29.82 20.78 -1.29
CA TRP A 21 -28.39 20.65 -1.05
C TRP A 21 -27.71 21.02 -2.37
N PRO A 22 -26.70 21.90 -2.38
CA PRO A 22 -25.91 22.09 -3.56
C PRO A 22 -25.39 20.71 -3.95
N SER A 23 -25.68 20.31 -5.19
CA SER A 23 -25.07 19.15 -5.81
C SER A 23 -23.58 19.43 -5.94
N PHE A 24 -22.87 19.33 -4.83
CA PHE A 24 -21.47 18.97 -4.82
C PHE A 24 -21.48 17.60 -5.47
N ARG A 25 -21.25 17.60 -6.78
CA ARG A 25 -20.89 16.42 -7.53
C ARG A 25 -19.72 15.86 -6.73
N ARG A 26 -19.98 14.81 -5.95
CA ARG A 26 -18.94 13.96 -5.42
C ARG A 26 -18.15 13.63 -6.69
N ARG A 27 -16.92 14.13 -6.83
CA ARG A 27 -16.02 13.56 -7.81
C ARG A 27 -15.84 12.16 -7.29
N ASP A 28 -16.63 11.27 -7.85
CA ASP A 28 -16.60 9.86 -7.56
C ASP A 28 -15.14 9.44 -7.67
N VAL A 29 -14.70 8.68 -6.67
CA VAL A 29 -13.36 8.13 -6.53
C VAL A 29 -13.06 7.27 -7.77
N PHE A 30 -12.57 7.91 -8.82
CA PHE A 30 -11.96 7.35 -10.00
C PHE A 30 -10.56 7.99 -10.02
N ASP A 31 -9.44 7.30 -9.86
CA ASP A 31 -9.23 5.89 -10.08
C ASP A 31 -7.89 5.43 -9.46
N ASN A 32 -7.91 4.76 -8.30
CA ASN A 32 -6.76 3.99 -7.80
C ASN A 32 -6.65 2.63 -8.52
N SER A 33 -7.26 2.46 -9.70
CA SER A 33 -7.09 1.24 -10.47
C SER A 33 -5.66 1.15 -10.99
N VAL A 34 -5.08 0.00 -10.69
CA VAL A 34 -3.80 -0.44 -11.24
C VAL A 34 -3.86 -0.58 -12.77
N ASP A 35 -5.07 -0.67 -13.33
CA ASP A 35 -5.35 -0.95 -14.73
C ASP A 35 -5.72 0.30 -15.55
N SER A 36 -5.70 1.50 -14.93
CA SER A 36 -5.94 2.78 -15.62
C SER A 36 -4.76 3.16 -16.52
N PRO A 37 -4.98 3.88 -17.64
CA PRO A 37 -3.93 4.57 -18.38
C PRO A 37 -3.05 5.47 -17.49
N ASP A 38 -3.63 6.00 -16.41
CA ASP A 38 -2.99 6.85 -15.40
C ASP A 38 -2.65 6.08 -14.10
N GLY A 39 -2.73 4.74 -14.13
CA GLY A 39 -2.61 3.88 -12.95
C GLY A 39 -1.18 3.70 -12.43
N LEU A 40 -0.99 2.71 -11.55
CA LEU A 40 0.26 2.36 -10.86
C LEU A 40 1.53 2.49 -11.71
N ILE A 41 1.45 2.07 -12.98
CA ILE A 41 2.58 2.06 -13.91
C ILE A 41 2.89 3.45 -14.47
N ALA A 42 1.90 4.31 -14.67
CA ALA A 42 2.12 5.68 -15.17
C ALA A 42 2.94 6.50 -14.17
N HIS A 43 2.59 6.40 -12.89
CA HIS A 43 3.29 7.00 -11.77
C HIS A 43 4.77 6.59 -11.67
N LEU A 44 5.03 5.30 -11.87
CA LEU A 44 6.36 4.71 -11.71
C LEU A 44 7.30 4.92 -12.92
N ARG A 45 6.78 5.38 -14.06
CA ARG A 45 7.59 5.59 -15.29
C ARG A 45 8.73 6.59 -15.09
N ASN A 46 8.57 7.55 -14.19
CA ASN A 46 9.53 8.61 -13.97
C ASN A 46 10.79 8.16 -13.21
N PHE A 47 10.77 6.96 -12.62
CA PHE A 47 11.94 6.38 -11.97
C PHE A 47 12.96 5.77 -12.94
N GLY A 48 12.60 5.53 -14.21
CA GLY A 48 13.53 4.97 -15.20
C GLY A 48 14.27 3.73 -14.69
N ASN A 49 15.61 3.79 -14.65
CA ASN A 49 16.45 2.67 -14.17
C ASN A 49 16.37 2.45 -12.64
N LEU A 50 15.93 3.44 -11.86
CA LEU A 50 15.78 3.30 -10.41
C LEU A 50 14.63 2.37 -10.03
N LEU A 51 13.66 2.20 -10.94
CA LEU A 51 12.54 1.28 -10.75
C LEU A 51 13.01 -0.17 -10.61
N TYR A 52 14.07 -0.53 -11.33
CA TYR A 52 14.60 -1.88 -11.42
C TYR A 52 15.98 -1.97 -10.75
N ARG A 53 15.97 -1.91 -9.42
CA ARG A 53 17.17 -2.09 -8.58
C ARG A 53 17.23 -3.48 -7.97
N SER A 54 18.45 -3.89 -7.64
CA SER A 54 18.69 -5.07 -6.80
C SER A 54 18.77 -4.64 -5.33
N PRO A 55 18.40 -5.53 -4.38
CA PRO A 55 18.57 -5.28 -2.96
C PRO A 55 20.02 -4.91 -2.63
N SER A 56 20.21 -3.84 -1.84
CA SER A 56 21.52 -3.23 -1.62
C SER A 56 22.01 -3.37 -0.18
N ASN A 57 23.25 -3.82 -0.03
CA ASN A 57 23.91 -3.88 1.27
C ASN A 57 24.18 -2.48 1.87
N GLU A 58 24.32 -1.44 1.04
CA GLU A 58 24.51 -0.07 1.52
C GLU A 58 23.29 0.43 2.26
N THR A 59 22.10 0.15 1.73
CA THR A 59 20.83 0.37 2.43
C THR A 59 20.80 -0.41 3.74
N GLY A 60 21.24 -1.66 3.73
CA GLY A 60 21.29 -2.46 4.94
C GLY A 60 22.20 -1.90 6.03
N LEU A 61 23.33 -1.31 5.67
CA LEU A 61 24.22 -0.64 6.61
C LEU A 61 23.55 0.58 7.26
N LYS A 62 22.79 1.37 6.49
CA LYS A 62 22.03 2.51 7.03
C LYS A 62 20.97 2.04 8.03
N VAL A 63 20.17 1.03 7.66
CA VAL A 63 19.11 0.49 8.53
C VAL A 63 19.70 -0.22 9.76
N ALA A 64 20.90 -0.80 9.68
CA ALA A 64 21.57 -1.38 10.83
C ALA A 64 22.03 -0.33 11.86
N GLN A 65 22.27 0.91 11.42
CA GLN A 65 22.63 2.05 12.28
C GLN A 65 21.40 2.79 12.81
N TRP A 66 20.21 2.49 12.28
CA TRP A 66 18.98 3.16 12.66
C TRP A 66 18.59 2.89 14.12
N HIS A 67 18.01 3.91 14.77
CA HIS A 67 17.37 3.77 16.06
C HIS A 67 16.18 4.73 16.18
N LYS A 68 15.25 4.43 17.10
CA LYS A 68 14.00 5.20 17.34
C LYS A 68 14.20 6.71 17.64
N GLY A 69 15.43 7.13 17.94
CA GLY A 69 15.75 8.54 18.22
C GLY A 69 16.14 9.34 16.98
N MET A 70 16.26 8.70 15.82
CA MET A 70 16.52 9.39 14.54
C MET A 70 15.20 9.97 13.99
N ASP A 71 15.30 11.10 13.30
CA ASP A 71 14.17 11.78 12.64
C ASP A 71 13.94 11.24 11.22
N VAL A 72 13.91 9.91 11.09
CA VAL A 72 13.71 9.20 9.83
C VAL A 72 13.21 7.79 10.14
N ASN A 73 12.31 7.26 9.34
CA ASN A 73 11.85 5.88 9.50
C ASN A 73 12.83 4.89 8.82
N PRO A 74 12.94 3.63 9.28
CA PRO A 74 13.89 2.69 8.70
C PRO A 74 13.56 2.36 7.23
N GLU A 75 12.30 2.40 6.83
CA GLU A 75 11.84 2.26 5.43
C GLU A 75 12.28 3.41 4.51
N GLU A 76 12.48 4.63 5.05
CA GLU A 76 12.89 5.80 4.27
C GLU A 76 14.40 5.83 3.96
N LEU A 77 15.18 4.91 4.53
CA LEU A 77 16.63 4.86 4.36
C LEU A 77 17.11 4.14 3.09
N GLY A 78 16.18 3.49 2.37
CA GLY A 78 16.48 2.74 1.18
C GLY A 78 16.76 3.59 -0.05
N GLU A 79 17.45 2.99 -1.01
CA GLU A 79 17.77 3.61 -2.31
C GLU A 79 16.84 3.13 -3.44
N TYR A 80 15.71 2.54 -3.07
CA TYR A 80 14.73 1.99 -3.98
C TYR A 80 13.77 3.08 -4.46
N ALA A 81 12.81 2.74 -5.33
CA ALA A 81 11.82 3.72 -5.77
C ALA A 81 11.06 4.22 -4.54
N GLU A 82 10.97 5.54 -4.38
CA GLU A 82 10.37 6.19 -3.20
C GLU A 82 10.92 5.71 -1.84
N GLY A 83 12.14 5.17 -1.81
CA GLY A 83 12.79 4.67 -0.59
C GLY A 83 12.77 3.15 -0.46
N ASP A 84 11.60 2.53 -0.60
CA ASP A 84 11.33 1.13 -0.21
C ASP A 84 10.58 0.29 -1.25
N ILE A 85 10.26 0.83 -2.43
CA ILE A 85 9.58 0.07 -3.48
C ILE A 85 10.61 -0.56 -4.43
N LEU A 86 10.60 -1.89 -4.49
CA LEU A 86 11.52 -2.66 -5.33
C LEU A 86 10.78 -3.52 -6.35
N PHE A 87 11.04 -3.29 -7.64
CA PHE A 87 10.64 -4.20 -8.72
C PHE A 87 11.86 -4.95 -9.23
N PRO A 88 11.95 -6.27 -9.02
CA PRO A 88 13.11 -7.01 -9.50
C PRO A 88 13.15 -6.95 -11.04
N PRO A 89 14.33 -6.71 -11.65
CA PRO A 89 14.47 -6.79 -13.09
C PRO A 89 14.08 -8.19 -13.56
N SER A 90 13.06 -8.28 -14.41
CA SER A 90 12.63 -9.56 -14.97
C SER A 90 13.75 -10.14 -15.83
N ASN A 91 14.22 -11.34 -15.50
CA ASN A 91 15.15 -12.11 -16.34
C ASN A 91 14.46 -12.47 -17.67
N GLY A 92 14.51 -11.56 -18.66
CA GLY A 92 14.07 -11.81 -20.03
C GLY A 92 12.68 -11.30 -20.43
N ALA A 93 11.96 -10.57 -19.57
CA ALA A 93 10.78 -9.81 -20.01
C ALA A 93 11.18 -8.38 -20.40
N ARG A 94 10.53 -7.85 -21.44
CA ARG A 94 10.73 -6.48 -21.93
C ARG A 94 10.52 -5.49 -20.77
N ASN A 95 11.20 -4.34 -20.80
CA ASN A 95 11.17 -3.25 -19.80
C ASN A 95 9.80 -2.58 -19.58
N GLY A 96 8.69 -3.28 -19.84
CA GLY A 96 7.34 -2.84 -19.57
C GLY A 96 6.70 -3.77 -18.56
N LEU A 97 6.27 -3.21 -17.43
CA LEU A 97 5.38 -3.87 -16.49
C LEU A 97 4.14 -4.35 -17.27
N THR A 98 3.94 -5.67 -17.36
CA THR A 98 2.74 -6.21 -17.97
C THR A 98 1.59 -6.01 -17.00
N ALA A 99 0.65 -5.13 -17.34
CA ALA A 99 -0.56 -4.85 -16.56
C ALA A 99 -1.56 -6.02 -16.60
N VAL A 100 -1.14 -7.18 -16.09
CA VAL A 100 -1.99 -8.35 -15.86
C VAL A 100 -2.30 -8.36 -14.37
N SER A 101 -3.36 -7.64 -13.99
CA SER A 101 -3.85 -7.40 -12.62
C SER A 101 -2.81 -7.59 -11.52
N ALA A 102 -2.14 -6.51 -11.09
CA ALA A 102 -1.27 -6.55 -9.89
C ALA A 102 -2.06 -6.83 -8.59
N ARG A 103 -3.35 -7.12 -8.68
CA ARG A 103 -4.18 -7.54 -7.55
C ARG A 103 -4.00 -9.02 -7.27
N TRP A 104 -4.05 -9.37 -5.99
CA TRP A 104 -4.11 -10.75 -5.54
C TRP A 104 -5.50 -11.34 -5.79
N PRO A 105 -5.61 -12.53 -6.42
CA PRO A 105 -6.90 -13.17 -6.65
C PRO A 105 -7.69 -13.33 -5.36
N ASN A 106 -8.95 -12.89 -5.38
CA ASN A 106 -9.87 -12.91 -4.22
C ASN A 106 -9.34 -12.20 -2.96
N GLY A 107 -8.34 -11.33 -3.08
CA GLY A 107 -7.69 -10.68 -1.93
C GLY A 107 -6.91 -11.65 -1.04
N VAL A 108 -6.54 -12.83 -1.55
CA VAL A 108 -5.81 -13.85 -0.80
C VAL A 108 -4.33 -13.82 -1.17
N ILE A 109 -3.47 -13.66 -0.16
CA ILE A 109 -2.02 -13.56 -0.30
C ILE A 109 -1.37 -14.76 0.40
N PRO A 110 -0.91 -15.78 -0.35
CA PRO A 110 -0.12 -16.85 0.23
C PRO A 110 1.23 -16.31 0.71
N PHE A 111 1.68 -16.71 1.91
CA PHE A 111 2.94 -16.25 2.48
C PHE A 111 3.78 -17.38 3.09
N VAL A 112 5.08 -17.17 3.10
CA VAL A 112 6.03 -17.94 3.91
C VAL A 112 6.95 -17.00 4.68
N ILE A 113 7.24 -17.33 5.94
CA ILE A 113 8.16 -16.57 6.79
C ILE A 113 9.50 -17.32 6.82
N SER A 114 10.58 -16.63 6.49
CA SER A 114 11.93 -17.19 6.54
C SER A 114 12.33 -17.54 7.99
N PRO A 115 13.20 -18.54 8.21
CA PRO A 115 13.56 -18.99 9.57
C PRO A 115 14.44 -17.99 10.35
N TYR A 116 14.74 -16.82 9.77
CA TYR A 116 15.63 -15.81 10.34
C TYR A 116 14.96 -14.94 11.42
N PHE A 117 13.65 -15.09 11.64
CA PHE A 117 12.91 -14.33 12.64
C PHE A 117 12.70 -15.13 13.92
N ASN A 118 13.01 -14.51 15.06
CA ASN A 118 12.71 -15.07 16.37
C ASN A 118 11.19 -15.00 16.69
N ALA A 119 10.76 -15.63 17.79
CA ALA A 119 9.34 -15.72 18.14
C ALA A 119 8.65 -14.35 18.35
N GLN A 120 9.38 -13.34 18.85
CA GLN A 120 8.84 -11.99 19.05
C GLN A 120 8.64 -11.28 17.71
N GLN A 121 9.59 -11.42 16.80
CA GLN A 121 9.52 -10.86 15.45
C GLN A 121 8.43 -11.51 14.62
N GLN A 122 8.29 -12.84 14.69
CA GLN A 122 7.19 -13.55 14.04
C GLN A 122 5.84 -13.11 14.58
N ARG A 123 5.71 -12.91 15.90
CA ARG A 123 4.49 -12.37 16.50
C ARG A 123 4.14 -10.99 15.92
N LEU A 124 5.12 -10.09 15.78
CA LEU A 124 4.88 -8.77 15.20
C LEU A 124 4.38 -8.86 13.75
N ILE A 125 4.90 -9.81 12.97
CA ILE A 125 4.45 -10.08 11.59
C ILE A 125 3.01 -10.60 11.59
N TYR A 126 2.67 -11.56 12.46
CA TYR A 126 1.30 -12.06 12.57
C TYR A 126 0.32 -10.99 13.05
N ASP A 127 0.69 -10.19 14.05
CA ASP A 127 -0.13 -9.08 14.55
C ASP A 127 -0.42 -8.04 13.45
N ALA A 128 0.53 -7.80 12.53
CA ALA A 128 0.32 -6.95 11.37
C ALA A 128 -0.66 -7.59 10.35
N MET A 129 -0.55 -8.89 10.09
CA MET A 129 -1.49 -9.62 9.23
C MET A 129 -2.90 -9.63 9.83
N ASP A 130 -3.03 -9.76 11.15
CA ASP A 130 -4.31 -9.76 11.86
C ASP A 130 -5.03 -8.41 11.74
N ASP A 131 -4.31 -7.29 11.70
CA ASP A 131 -4.91 -5.98 11.42
C ASP A 131 -5.60 -5.98 10.03
N TYR A 132 -4.96 -6.56 8.99
CA TYR A 132 -5.60 -6.70 7.68
C TYR A 132 -6.84 -7.61 7.74
N HIS A 133 -6.78 -8.72 8.48
CA HIS A 133 -7.91 -9.64 8.59
C HIS A 133 -9.10 -8.97 9.29
N LYS A 134 -8.81 -8.13 10.29
CA LYS A 134 -9.80 -7.42 11.10
C LYS A 134 -10.46 -6.28 10.36
N TYR A 135 -9.68 -5.46 9.63
CA TYR A 135 -10.16 -4.20 9.07
C TYR A 135 -10.46 -4.25 7.57
N THR A 136 -10.07 -5.32 6.87
CA THR A 136 -10.22 -5.43 5.41
C THR A 136 -10.71 -6.82 4.98
N CYS A 137 -10.91 -7.00 3.67
CA CYS A 137 -11.14 -8.31 3.07
C CYS A 137 -9.86 -9.07 2.68
N ILE A 138 -8.67 -8.49 2.89
CA ILE A 138 -7.40 -9.14 2.57
C ILE A 138 -7.13 -10.30 3.53
N ARG A 139 -6.71 -11.44 3.00
CA ARG A 139 -6.42 -12.65 3.76
C ARG A 139 -5.02 -13.17 3.46
N PHE A 140 -4.16 -13.12 4.47
CA PHE A 140 -2.87 -13.81 4.44
C PHE A 140 -3.08 -15.26 4.83
N LYS A 141 -2.64 -16.20 3.98
CA LYS A 141 -2.67 -17.64 4.28
C LYS A 141 -1.28 -18.26 4.16
N PRO A 142 -0.94 -19.28 4.96
CA PRO A 142 0.31 -20.00 4.78
C PRO A 142 0.39 -20.58 3.37
N TYR A 143 1.54 -20.41 2.71
CA TYR A 143 1.86 -21.01 1.42
C TYR A 143 1.89 -22.54 1.54
N THR A 144 1.16 -23.25 0.68
CA THR A 144 1.06 -24.72 0.75
C THR A 144 2.06 -25.43 -0.16
N GLY A 145 2.67 -24.71 -1.11
CA GLY A 145 3.48 -25.29 -2.17
C GLY A 145 2.75 -25.41 -3.50
N GLU A 146 1.43 -25.14 -3.53
CA GLU A 146 0.59 -25.29 -4.72
C GLU A 146 0.37 -23.97 -5.46
N GLU A 147 0.45 -22.83 -4.76
CA GLU A 147 0.21 -21.53 -5.36
C GLU A 147 1.37 -21.09 -6.26
N SER A 148 1.07 -20.59 -7.45
CA SER A 148 2.11 -20.06 -8.35
C SER A 148 2.72 -18.77 -7.81
N ASP A 149 1.92 -17.96 -7.12
CA ASP A 149 2.29 -16.63 -6.64
C ASP A 149 2.18 -16.57 -5.13
N TYR A 150 3.21 -16.07 -4.46
CA TYR A 150 3.26 -15.95 -3.00
C TYR A 150 4.32 -14.94 -2.56
N ILE A 151 4.15 -14.39 -1.36
CA ILE A 151 5.15 -13.56 -0.73
C ILE A 151 6.07 -14.39 0.17
N ARG A 152 7.37 -14.11 0.15
CA ARG A 152 8.31 -14.61 1.16
C ARG A 152 8.79 -13.43 2.01
N ILE A 153 8.46 -13.47 3.29
CA ILE A 153 8.96 -12.50 4.27
C ILE A 153 10.36 -12.94 4.69
N THR A 154 11.34 -12.07 4.52
CA THR A 154 12.76 -12.36 4.74
C THR A 154 13.48 -11.24 5.47
N ALA A 155 14.69 -11.52 5.97
CA ALA A 155 15.46 -10.64 6.86
C ALA A 155 16.86 -10.36 6.30
N GLY A 156 16.95 -10.07 5.00
CA GLY A 156 18.19 -9.65 4.37
C GLY A 156 18.68 -8.30 4.91
N ASN A 157 20.00 -8.12 4.92
CA ASN A 157 20.63 -6.84 5.28
C ASN A 157 20.54 -5.85 4.11
N THR A 158 19.32 -5.52 3.72
CA THR A 158 19.00 -4.68 2.56
C THR A 158 17.86 -3.69 2.83
N GLY A 159 17.56 -3.42 4.10
CA GLY A 159 16.56 -2.45 4.56
C GLY A 159 15.12 -2.98 4.66
N CYS A 160 14.15 -2.07 4.64
CA CYS A 160 12.72 -2.39 4.56
C CYS A 160 12.29 -2.14 3.12
N TRP A 161 11.69 -3.14 2.47
CA TRP A 161 11.18 -2.97 1.11
C TRP A 161 10.24 -4.08 0.68
N SER A 162 9.43 -3.78 -0.33
CA SER A 162 8.45 -4.67 -0.93
C SER A 162 8.19 -4.29 -2.40
N SER A 163 7.68 -5.23 -3.19
CA SER A 163 7.11 -4.92 -4.50
C SER A 163 5.67 -4.47 -4.35
N VAL A 164 5.19 -3.61 -5.25
CA VAL A 164 3.79 -3.15 -5.20
C VAL A 164 2.87 -4.12 -5.94
N GLY A 165 1.94 -4.70 -5.20
CA GLY A 165 0.98 -5.68 -5.70
C GLY A 165 1.61 -7.05 -5.98
N ARG A 166 0.85 -7.89 -6.69
CA ARG A 166 1.25 -9.22 -7.16
C ARG A 166 2.05 -9.10 -8.44
N ILE A 167 3.34 -9.44 -8.38
CA ILE A 167 4.25 -9.39 -9.55
C ILE A 167 4.36 -10.72 -10.31
N GLY A 168 3.76 -11.79 -9.77
CA GLY A 168 3.83 -13.15 -10.30
C GLY A 168 5.03 -13.94 -9.77
N GLY A 169 4.84 -15.23 -9.52
CA GLY A 169 5.85 -16.07 -8.90
C GLY A 169 6.08 -15.75 -7.42
N ARG A 170 7.23 -16.18 -6.90
CA ARG A 170 7.71 -15.77 -5.58
C ARG A 170 8.18 -14.32 -5.63
N GLN A 171 7.64 -13.48 -4.74
CA GLN A 171 8.15 -12.13 -4.47
C GLN A 171 8.58 -11.99 -3.02
N ASP A 172 9.61 -11.18 -2.76
CA ASP A 172 10.14 -10.98 -1.41
C ASP A 172 9.58 -9.71 -0.78
N ILE A 173 9.35 -9.78 0.53
CA ILE A 173 9.22 -8.62 1.41
C ILE A 173 10.38 -8.69 2.39
N ASN A 174 11.22 -7.66 2.43
CA ASN A 174 12.38 -7.62 3.30
C ASN A 174 12.08 -6.80 4.55
N LEU A 175 12.24 -7.43 5.71
CA LEU A 175 12.12 -6.80 7.03
C LEU A 175 13.45 -6.99 7.76
N GLN A 176 14.41 -6.11 7.50
CA GLN A 176 15.72 -6.16 8.15
C GLN A 176 15.60 -6.05 9.67
N VAL A 177 16.24 -6.98 10.37
CA VAL A 177 16.32 -7.01 11.83
C VAL A 177 17.49 -6.16 12.33
N PRO A 178 17.34 -5.37 13.41
CA PRO A 178 16.09 -5.10 14.13
C PRO A 178 15.26 -3.94 13.56
N GLY A 179 15.81 -3.13 12.64
CA GLY A 179 15.22 -1.87 12.19
C GLY A 179 13.75 -1.97 11.80
N CYS A 180 13.44 -2.78 10.78
CA CYS A 180 12.08 -2.92 10.21
C CYS A 180 11.08 -3.65 11.13
N LEU A 181 11.56 -4.22 12.24
CA LEU A 181 10.76 -4.98 13.21
C LEU A 181 10.78 -4.35 14.60
N THR A 182 11.10 -3.05 14.68
CA THR A 182 11.01 -2.28 15.92
C THR A 182 9.57 -1.87 16.23
N GLN A 183 8.74 -1.69 15.20
CA GLN A 183 7.34 -1.28 15.33
C GLN A 183 6.45 -2.02 14.33
N LYS A 184 5.20 -2.27 14.71
CA LYS A 184 4.21 -2.95 13.84
C LYS A 184 3.92 -2.16 12.56
N GLY A 185 4.01 -0.83 12.62
CA GLY A 185 3.72 0.09 11.51
C GLY A 185 4.51 -0.22 10.25
N THR A 186 5.84 -0.37 10.36
CA THR A 186 6.69 -0.72 9.21
C THR A 186 6.29 -2.06 8.60
N VAL A 187 5.90 -3.06 9.38
CA VAL A 187 5.43 -4.34 8.83
C VAL A 187 4.10 -4.18 8.09
N VAL A 188 3.16 -3.42 8.65
CA VAL A 188 1.88 -3.13 8.01
C VAL A 188 2.08 -2.41 6.67
N HIS A 189 3.02 -1.45 6.64
CA HIS A 189 3.42 -0.67 5.47
C HIS A 189 3.94 -1.56 4.34
N GLU A 190 4.92 -2.41 4.60
CA GLU A 190 5.50 -3.31 3.58
C GLU A 190 4.49 -4.35 3.06
N LEU A 191 3.59 -4.81 3.94
CA LEU A 191 2.45 -5.63 3.53
C LEU A 191 1.46 -4.83 2.66
N MET A 192 1.33 -3.51 2.87
CA MET A 192 0.45 -2.63 2.10
C MET A 192 0.95 -2.44 0.67
N HIS A 193 2.27 -2.30 0.51
CA HIS A 193 2.91 -2.37 -0.80
C HIS A 193 2.56 -3.69 -1.48
N ALA A 194 2.78 -4.83 -0.82
CA ALA A 194 2.46 -6.13 -1.41
C ALA A 194 0.97 -6.27 -1.76
N VAL A 195 0.07 -5.65 -1.00
CA VAL A 195 -1.38 -5.58 -1.33
C VAL A 195 -1.63 -4.78 -2.61
N GLY A 196 -0.88 -3.70 -2.85
CA GLY A 196 -0.95 -2.92 -4.09
C GLY A 196 -0.97 -1.41 -3.93
N PHE A 197 -0.56 -0.87 -2.77
CA PHE A 197 -0.54 0.58 -2.55
C PHE A 197 0.84 1.19 -2.80
N LEU A 198 0.83 2.39 -3.36
CA LEU A 198 1.96 3.31 -3.38
C LEU A 198 1.92 4.23 -2.15
N HIS A 199 2.92 5.08 -2.00
CA HIS A 199 2.86 6.13 -1.00
C HIS A 199 1.78 7.16 -1.34
N GLU A 200 1.04 7.55 -0.29
CA GLU A 200 -0.07 8.51 -0.40
C GLU A 200 0.40 9.89 -0.89
N HIS A 201 1.59 10.33 -0.47
CA HIS A 201 2.17 11.59 -0.89
C HIS A 201 2.53 11.62 -2.38
N SER A 202 2.45 10.49 -3.07
CA SER A 202 2.76 10.36 -4.49
C SER A 202 1.50 10.35 -5.36
N ARG A 203 0.32 10.52 -4.78
CA ARG A 203 -0.95 10.64 -5.51
C ARG A 203 -0.95 11.82 -6.51
N TYR A 204 -1.68 11.66 -7.61
CA TYR A 204 -1.72 12.66 -8.70
C TYR A 204 -2.27 14.01 -8.24
N GLU A 205 -3.17 14.02 -7.25
CA GLU A 205 -3.78 15.22 -6.69
C GLU A 205 -3.09 15.75 -5.41
N ARG A 206 -1.92 15.21 -5.05
CA ARG A 206 -1.25 15.56 -3.77
C ARG A 206 -1.05 17.08 -3.60
N ASP A 207 -0.83 17.81 -4.69
CA ASP A 207 -0.50 19.24 -4.66
C ASP A 207 -1.74 20.08 -4.25
N GLU A 208 -2.93 19.47 -4.17
CA GLU A 208 -4.13 20.06 -3.54
C GLU A 208 -4.11 19.95 -1.99
N TYR A 209 -3.23 19.12 -1.42
CA TYR A 209 -3.23 18.77 0.01
C TYR A 209 -1.90 19.03 0.73
N VAL A 210 -0.76 18.95 0.04
CA VAL A 210 0.58 19.10 0.62
C VAL A 210 1.49 19.93 -0.29
N ASP A 211 2.37 20.73 0.33
CA ASP A 211 3.44 21.44 -0.36
C ASP A 211 4.75 20.67 -0.24
N ILE A 212 5.35 20.34 -1.39
CA ILE A 212 6.69 19.74 -1.42
C ILE A 212 7.74 20.85 -1.33
N LEU A 213 8.41 20.94 -0.17
CA LEU A 213 9.53 21.87 0.03
C LEU A 213 10.80 21.29 -0.61
N TRP A 214 10.90 21.40 -1.95
CA TRP A 214 11.97 20.78 -2.74
C TRP A 214 13.39 21.09 -2.27
N ASN A 215 13.62 22.29 -1.73
CA ASN A 215 14.93 22.70 -1.20
C ASN A 215 15.34 21.96 0.09
N ASN A 216 14.39 21.28 0.75
CA ASN A 216 14.62 20.54 1.98
C ASN A 216 14.77 19.02 1.74
N ILE A 217 14.73 18.59 0.48
CA ILE A 217 14.90 17.18 0.11
C ILE A 217 16.39 16.87 0.03
N ALA A 218 16.81 15.82 0.73
CA ALA A 218 18.20 15.35 0.69
C ALA A 218 18.61 14.93 -0.73
N GLN A 219 19.84 15.26 -1.11
CA GLN A 219 20.34 14.93 -2.44
C GLN A 219 20.38 13.41 -2.66
N GLY A 220 19.84 12.96 -3.80
CA GLY A 220 19.77 11.54 -4.14
C GLY A 220 18.53 10.82 -3.61
N VAL A 221 17.61 11.52 -2.94
CA VAL A 221 16.24 11.03 -2.69
C VAL A 221 15.40 11.33 -3.92
N TYR A 222 14.75 10.32 -4.47
CA TYR A 222 13.97 10.42 -5.70
C TYR A 222 12.48 10.43 -5.36
N PHE A 223 11.81 11.54 -5.69
CA PHE A 223 10.36 11.66 -5.67
C PHE A 223 9.80 11.50 -7.09
N SER A 224 8.61 10.95 -7.19
CA SER A 224 7.81 10.88 -8.42
C SER A 224 6.92 12.12 -8.56
N CYS A 225 6.74 12.59 -9.80
CA CYS A 225 5.69 13.52 -10.23
C CYS A 225 4.83 12.85 -11.29
#